data_AF-A0A942KKX1-F1
#
_entry.id   AF-A0A942KKX1-F1
#
_cell.length_a   1.000
_cell.length_b   1.000
_cell.length_c   1.000
_cell.angle_alpha   90.00
_cell.angle_beta   90.00
_cell.angle_gamma   90.00
#
_symmetry.space_group_name_H-M   'P 1'
#
loop_
_entity.id
_entity.type
_entity.pdbx_description
1 polymer ?
#
loop_
_entity_poly.entity_id
_entity_poly.type
_entity_poly.pdbx_seq_one_letter_code
_entity_poly.pdbx_strand_id
1 'polypeptide(L)'
;MLDSTLLQILVGLVALTVLLSLAYLGWAMTYRWIVRSALLSLVGYYEQVSAARHSFLSVIRHLIADSDDALIFFATNAESDDRKALMEIAERMLITRDELDIRRLPFKLEAAAVEIADTAHLLASTAGSLSDGGQAGEILDRIGGINLKEVDSQHKLAGRVLDELCIEYKIRDTAVYGGGLYI
;
A
#
# COMPACT_ATOMS: atom_id res chain seq x y z
N MET A 1 23.68 47.35 40.68
CA MET A 1 24.67 46.82 39.71
C MET A 1 24.38 45.34 39.58
N LEU A 2 23.99 44.86 38.39
CA LEU A 2 23.91 43.41 38.17
C LEU A 2 25.35 42.87 38.17
N ASP A 3 25.60 41.85 38.98
CA ASP A 3 26.89 41.18 39.02
C ASP A 3 27.23 40.62 37.64
N SER A 4 28.48 40.81 37.19
CA SER A 4 28.95 40.38 35.88
C SER A 4 28.71 38.88 35.63
N THR A 5 28.77 38.08 36.69
CA THR A 5 28.49 36.64 36.69
C THR A 5 27.02 36.33 36.38
N LEU A 6 26.07 37.07 36.97
CA LEU A 6 24.64 36.92 36.67
C LEU A 6 24.32 37.26 35.22
N LEU A 7 24.98 38.28 34.67
CA LEU A 7 24.83 38.66 33.26
C LEU A 7 25.36 37.57 32.32
N GLN A 8 26.53 36.98 32.62
CA GLN A 8 27.08 35.87 31.85
C GLN A 8 26.19 34.61 31.89
N ILE A 9 25.64 34.29 33.06
CA ILE A 9 24.69 33.16 33.20
C ILE A 9 23.43 33.41 32.37
N LEU A 10 22.88 34.62 32.41
CA LEU A 10 21.71 34.99 31.60
C LEU A 10 21.99 34.87 30.09
N VAL A 11 23.13 35.38 29.63
CA VAL A 11 23.54 35.27 28.22
C VAL A 11 23.71 33.79 27.83
N GLY A 12 24.34 32.98 28.68
CA GLY A 12 24.49 31.54 28.45
C GLY A 12 23.16 30.80 28.37
N LEU A 13 22.21 31.13 29.27
CA LEU A 13 20.86 30.56 29.26
C LEU A 13 20.10 30.94 27.99
N VAL A 14 20.14 32.21 27.59
CA VAL A 14 19.50 32.68 26.34
C VAL A 14 20.12 31.97 25.14
N ALA A 15 21.45 31.90 25.04
CA ALA A 15 22.13 31.19 23.95
C ALA A 15 21.73 29.72 23.89
N LEU A 16 21.65 29.03 25.04
CA LEU A 16 21.22 27.63 25.11
C LEU A 16 19.77 27.46 24.64
N THR A 17 18.85 28.31 25.11
CA THR A 17 17.44 28.24 24.70
C THR A 17 17.25 28.50 23.20
N VAL A 18 18.01 29.42 22.62
CA VAL A 18 18.00 29.69 21.17
C VAL A 18 18.52 28.47 20.40
N LEU A 19 19.63 27.86 20.84
CA LEU A 19 20.18 26.67 20.20
C LEU A 19 19.22 25.48 20.25
N LEU A 20 18.59 25.22 21.41
CA LEU A 20 17.59 24.17 21.55
C LEU A 20 16.35 24.42 20.67
N SER A 21 15.91 25.67 20.59
CA SER A 21 14.77 26.06 19.74
C SER A 21 15.08 25.84 18.26
N LEU A 22 16.27 26.23 17.80
CA LEU A 22 16.73 26.01 16.43
C LEU A 22 16.88 24.52 16.11
N ALA A 23 17.44 23.74 17.02
CA ALA A 23 17.57 22.30 16.87
C ALA A 23 16.20 21.61 16.77
N TYR A 24 15.25 22.01 17.62
CA TYR A 24 13.88 21.51 17.59
C TYR A 24 13.16 21.88 16.28
N LEU A 25 13.29 23.12 15.81
CA LEU A 25 12.72 23.55 14.53
C LEU A 25 13.30 22.76 13.35
N GLY A 26 14.62 22.58 13.34
CA GLY A 26 15.30 21.74 12.34
C GLY A 26 14.76 20.31 12.35
N TRP A 27 14.73 19.67 13.53
CA TRP A 27 14.17 18.33 13.70
C TRP A 27 12.72 18.23 13.24
N ALA A 28 11.86 19.17 13.64
CA ALA A 28 10.46 19.18 13.28
C ALA A 28 10.26 19.32 11.76
N MET A 29 11.08 20.14 11.08
CA MET A 29 11.06 20.25 9.63
C MET A 29 11.48 18.94 8.95
N THR A 30 12.60 18.35 9.37
CA THR A 30 13.09 17.10 8.79
C THR A 30 12.12 15.95 9.00
N TYR A 31 11.55 15.84 10.21
CA TYR A 31 10.54 14.82 10.52
C TYR A 31 9.31 14.94 9.62
N ARG A 32 8.79 16.16 9.42
CA ARG A 32 7.66 16.38 8.50
C ARG A 32 8.00 16.00 7.07
N TRP A 33 9.22 16.26 6.62
CA TRP A 33 9.66 15.88 5.28
C TRP A 33 9.77 14.35 5.12
N ILE A 34 10.36 13.66 6.10
CA ILE A 34 10.46 12.19 6.13
C ILE A 34 9.06 11.56 6.12
N VAL A 35 8.16 12.01 7.00
CA VAL A 35 6.80 11.48 7.06
C VAL A 35 6.07 11.72 5.75
N ARG A 36 6.19 12.90 5.15
CA ARG A 36 5.57 13.21 3.85
C ARG A 36 6.10 12.31 2.74
N SER A 37 7.42 12.10 2.67
CA SER A 37 8.03 11.22 1.67
C SER A 37 7.60 9.76 1.84
N ALA A 38 7.58 9.26 3.08
CA ALA A 38 7.11 7.92 3.38
C ALA A 38 5.62 7.73 3.04
N LEU A 39 4.78 8.72 3.37
CA LEU A 39 3.35 8.70 3.05
C LEU A 39 3.10 8.73 1.54
N LEU A 40 3.84 9.53 0.77
CA LEU A 40 3.77 9.50 -0.71
C LEU A 40 4.15 8.14 -1.27
N SER A 41 5.14 7.47 -0.67
CA SER A 41 5.49 6.12 -1.09
C SER A 41 4.38 5.12 -0.79
N LEU A 42 3.71 5.22 0.36
CA LEU A 42 2.54 4.38 0.68
C LEU A 42 1.37 4.60 -0.28
N VAL A 43 1.14 5.83 -0.73
CA VAL A 43 0.19 6.11 -1.82
C VAL A 43 0.58 5.34 -3.08
N GLY A 44 1.86 5.35 -3.45
CA GLY A 44 2.35 4.57 -4.59
C GLY A 44 2.07 3.07 -4.47
N TYR A 45 2.27 2.48 -3.28
CA TYR A 45 1.93 1.07 -3.04
C TYR A 45 0.43 0.80 -3.10
N TYR A 46 -0.38 1.68 -2.51
CA TYR A 46 -1.84 1.55 -2.57
C TYR A 46 -2.35 1.57 -4.02
N GLU A 47 -1.82 2.46 -4.86
CA GLU A 47 -2.17 2.51 -6.29
C GLU A 47 -1.74 1.25 -7.04
N GLN A 48 -0.55 0.69 -6.73
CA GLN A 48 -0.12 -0.60 -7.30
C GLN A 48 -1.08 -1.74 -6.93
N VAL A 49 -1.48 -1.82 -5.65
CA VAL A 49 -2.46 -2.80 -5.15
C VAL A 49 -3.83 -2.57 -5.79
N SER A 50 -4.25 -1.31 -5.98
CA SER A 50 -5.49 -0.93 -6.66
C SER A 50 -5.51 -1.40 -8.12
N ALA A 51 -4.41 -1.18 -8.84
CA ALA A 51 -4.25 -1.63 -10.22
C ALA A 51 -4.26 -3.16 -10.32
N ALA A 52 -3.54 -3.85 -9.44
CA ALA A 52 -3.53 -5.31 -9.39
C ALA A 52 -4.92 -5.88 -9.10
N ARG A 53 -5.67 -5.28 -8.15
CA ARG A 53 -7.06 -5.63 -7.88
C ARG A 53 -7.95 -5.42 -9.10
N HIS A 54 -7.77 -4.32 -9.84
CA HIS A 54 -8.53 -4.06 -11.05
C HIS A 54 -8.29 -5.14 -12.12
N SER A 55 -7.03 -5.49 -12.36
CA SER A 55 -6.65 -6.58 -13.28
C SER A 55 -7.22 -7.93 -12.83
N PHE A 56 -7.12 -8.26 -11.55
CA PHE A 56 -7.71 -9.47 -10.97
C PHE A 56 -9.22 -9.53 -11.23
N LEU A 57 -9.95 -8.45 -10.90
CA LEU A 57 -11.40 -8.39 -11.14
C LEU A 57 -11.75 -8.47 -12.63
N SER A 58 -10.90 -7.95 -13.52
CA SER A 58 -11.08 -8.07 -14.97
C SER A 58 -11.00 -9.54 -15.42
N VAL A 59 -10.01 -10.29 -14.94
CA VAL A 59 -9.87 -11.73 -15.24
C VAL A 59 -11.07 -12.51 -14.69
N ILE A 60 -11.46 -12.27 -13.43
CA ILE A 60 -12.63 -12.97 -12.85
C ILE A 60 -13.92 -12.66 -13.62
N ARG A 61 -14.14 -11.41 -14.03
CA ARG A 61 -15.30 -11.06 -14.86
C ARG A 61 -15.25 -11.71 -16.23
N HIS A 62 -14.07 -11.80 -16.83
CA HIS A 62 -13.88 -12.50 -18.10
C HIS A 62 -14.31 -13.97 -17.96
N LEU A 63 -13.79 -14.67 -16.95
CA LEU A 63 -14.12 -16.08 -16.67
C LEU A 63 -15.61 -16.31 -16.39
N ILE A 64 -16.27 -15.39 -15.68
CA ILE A 64 -17.72 -15.50 -15.38
C ILE A 64 -18.59 -15.23 -16.63
N ALA A 65 -18.14 -14.34 -17.51
CA ALA A 65 -18.89 -13.97 -18.71
C ALA A 65 -18.71 -14.95 -19.88
N ASP A 66 -17.70 -15.82 -19.80
CA ASP A 66 -17.37 -16.76 -20.85
C ASP A 66 -18.21 -18.04 -20.79
N SER A 67 -18.11 -18.85 -21.83
CA SER A 67 -18.78 -20.15 -21.93
C SER A 67 -18.20 -21.19 -20.96
N ASP A 68 -18.99 -22.21 -20.59
CA ASP A 68 -18.53 -23.34 -19.76
C ASP A 68 -17.26 -24.00 -20.33
N ASP A 69 -17.14 -24.06 -21.66
CA ASP A 69 -15.95 -24.59 -22.35
C ASP A 69 -14.69 -23.75 -22.07
N ALA A 70 -14.82 -22.43 -21.97
CA ALA A 70 -13.72 -21.54 -21.63
C ALA A 70 -13.31 -21.64 -20.16
N LEU A 71 -14.28 -21.84 -19.25
CA LEU A 71 -14.03 -22.09 -17.84
C LEU A 71 -13.29 -23.43 -17.64
N ILE A 72 -13.68 -24.46 -18.39
CA ILE A 72 -12.99 -25.76 -18.42
C ILE A 72 -11.59 -25.61 -19.01
N PHE A 73 -11.43 -24.83 -20.08
CA PHE A 73 -10.12 -24.54 -20.67
C PHE A 73 -9.20 -23.85 -19.66
N PHE A 74 -9.68 -22.83 -18.95
CA PHE A 74 -8.94 -22.19 -17.85
C PHE A 74 -8.54 -23.19 -16.75
N ALA A 75 -9.46 -24.07 -16.37
CA ALA A 75 -9.23 -25.04 -15.29
C ALA A 75 -8.22 -26.14 -15.69
N THR A 76 -8.22 -26.54 -16.96
CA THR A 76 -7.38 -27.64 -17.50
C THR A 76 -6.04 -27.17 -18.05
N ASN A 77 -5.96 -25.93 -18.55
CA ASN A 77 -4.77 -25.39 -19.19
C ASN A 77 -4.07 -24.36 -18.28
N ALA A 78 -3.01 -24.79 -17.60
CA ALA A 78 -2.17 -23.95 -16.77
C ALA A 78 -1.43 -22.84 -17.55
N GLU A 79 -1.25 -23.01 -18.86
CA GLU A 79 -0.54 -22.08 -19.73
C GLU A 79 -1.45 -21.00 -20.34
N SER A 80 -2.74 -20.96 -19.96
CA SER A 80 -3.67 -19.94 -20.43
C SER A 80 -3.24 -18.55 -20.00
N ASP A 81 -3.56 -17.55 -20.82
CA ASP A 81 -3.18 -16.16 -20.55
C ASP A 81 -3.77 -15.64 -19.23
N ASP A 82 -4.99 -16.07 -18.90
CA ASP A 82 -5.64 -15.75 -17.61
C ASP A 82 -4.89 -16.35 -16.42
N ARG A 83 -4.41 -17.59 -16.50
CA ARG A 83 -3.59 -18.22 -15.45
C ARG A 83 -2.28 -17.49 -15.25
N LYS A 84 -1.62 -17.12 -16.35
CA LYS A 84 -0.38 -16.33 -16.32
C LYS A 84 -0.59 -14.96 -15.71
N ALA A 85 -1.67 -14.28 -16.08
CA ALA A 85 -2.03 -12.99 -15.50
C ALA A 85 -2.28 -13.09 -13.99
N LEU A 86 -2.99 -14.13 -13.53
CA LEU A 86 -3.22 -14.37 -12.10
C LEU A 86 -1.92 -14.70 -11.35
N MET A 87 -1.03 -15.49 -11.95
CA MET A 87 0.28 -15.78 -11.40
C MET A 87 1.13 -14.51 -11.25
N GLU A 88 1.18 -13.67 -12.29
CA GLU A 88 1.91 -12.40 -12.26
C GLU A 88 1.36 -11.44 -11.20
N ILE A 89 0.03 -11.39 -11.04
CA ILE A 89 -0.61 -10.63 -9.96
C ILE A 89 -0.18 -11.19 -8.60
N ALA A 90 -0.20 -12.50 -8.43
CA ALA A 90 0.16 -13.15 -7.18
C ALA A 90 1.61 -12.84 -6.77
N GLU A 91 2.56 -13.04 -7.70
CA GLU A 91 3.97 -12.77 -7.48
C GLU A 91 4.23 -11.30 -7.15
N ARG A 92 3.66 -10.38 -7.93
CA ARG A 92 3.83 -8.93 -7.69
C ARG A 92 3.29 -8.50 -6.34
N MET A 93 2.14 -9.02 -5.94
CA MET A 93 1.53 -8.67 -4.65
C MET A 93 2.29 -9.28 -3.47
N LEU A 94 2.90 -10.45 -3.62
CA LEU A 94 3.85 -10.97 -2.62
C LEU A 94 5.06 -10.05 -2.47
N ILE A 95 5.65 -9.61 -3.58
CA ILE A 95 6.78 -8.66 -3.55
C ILE A 95 6.36 -7.35 -2.87
N THR A 96 5.20 -6.79 -3.23
CA THR A 96 4.67 -5.56 -2.59
C THR A 96 4.49 -5.73 -1.09
N ARG A 97 3.92 -6.86 -0.65
CA ARG A 97 3.75 -7.17 0.77
C ARG A 97 5.10 -7.27 1.47
N ASP A 98 6.05 -8.04 0.93
CA ASP A 98 7.37 -8.22 1.54
C ASP A 98 8.14 -6.89 1.62
N GLU A 99 8.02 -6.04 0.60
CA GLU A 99 8.61 -4.69 0.59
C GLU A 99 8.03 -3.78 1.68
N LEU A 100 6.74 -3.92 1.99
CA LEU A 100 6.09 -3.18 3.08
C LEU A 100 6.48 -3.73 4.46
N ASP A 101 6.58 -5.06 4.59
CA ASP A 101 6.94 -5.73 5.86
C ASP A 101 8.35 -5.38 6.34
N ILE A 102 9.32 -5.23 5.43
CA ILE A 102 10.71 -4.89 5.79
C ILE A 102 10.96 -3.39 5.94
N ARG A 103 9.99 -2.55 5.58
CA ARG A 103 10.19 -1.11 5.50
C ARG A 103 10.11 -0.46 6.88
N ARG A 104 11.13 0.33 7.20
CA ARG A 104 11.11 1.18 8.40
C ARG A 104 10.29 2.44 8.13
N LEU A 105 9.12 2.52 8.74
CA LEU A 105 8.21 3.66 8.65
C LEU A 105 8.16 4.42 9.98
N PRO A 106 7.82 5.72 9.95
CA PRO A 106 7.37 6.40 11.15
C PRO A 106 6.16 5.67 11.74
N PHE A 107 6.14 5.48 13.06
CA PHE A 107 5.09 4.74 13.78
C PHE A 107 3.65 5.08 13.34
N LYS A 108 3.37 6.35 13.08
CA LYS A 108 2.06 6.83 12.61
C LYS A 108 1.61 6.27 11.25
N LEU A 109 2.55 5.82 10.42
CA LEU A 109 2.28 5.29 9.08
C LEU A 109 2.24 3.75 9.05
N GLU A 110 2.62 3.07 10.14
CA GLU A 110 2.68 1.61 10.21
C GLU A 110 1.32 0.97 9.97
N ALA A 111 0.25 1.52 10.56
CA ALA A 111 -1.10 1.01 10.37
C ALA A 111 -1.52 1.01 8.90
N ALA A 112 -1.25 2.10 8.15
CA ALA A 112 -1.57 2.14 6.72
C ALA A 112 -0.74 1.13 5.91
N ALA A 113 0.53 0.95 6.25
CA ALA A 113 1.39 -0.02 5.59
C ALA A 113 0.91 -1.46 5.81
N VAL A 114 0.51 -1.79 7.05
CA VAL A 114 -0.07 -3.10 7.40
C VAL A 114 -1.33 -3.35 6.58
N GLU A 115 -2.28 -2.41 6.54
CA GLU A 115 -3.53 -2.61 5.80
C GLU A 115 -3.29 -2.78 4.28
N ILE A 116 -2.32 -2.05 3.71
CA ILE A 116 -1.93 -2.21 2.30
C ILE A 116 -1.26 -3.57 2.09
N ALA A 117 -0.35 -3.99 2.98
CA ALA A 117 0.32 -5.29 2.91
C ALA A 117 -0.66 -6.45 3.05
N ASP A 118 -1.65 -6.34 3.95
CA ASP A 118 -2.71 -7.33 4.12
C ASP A 118 -3.61 -7.41 2.88
N THR A 119 -3.91 -6.28 2.25
CA THR A 119 -4.64 -6.26 0.97
C THR A 119 -3.83 -6.94 -0.13
N ALA A 120 -2.52 -6.66 -0.22
CA ALA A 120 -1.63 -7.29 -1.18
C ALA A 120 -1.54 -8.81 -0.93
N HIS A 121 -1.38 -9.23 0.33
CA HIS A 121 -1.35 -10.65 0.69
C HIS A 121 -2.66 -11.37 0.35
N LEU A 122 -3.81 -10.74 0.61
CA LEU A 122 -5.11 -11.30 0.26
C LEU A 122 -5.27 -11.45 -1.26
N LEU A 123 -4.87 -10.45 -2.04
CA LEU A 123 -4.86 -10.55 -3.51
C LEU A 123 -3.91 -11.63 -3.98
N ALA A 124 -2.71 -11.71 -3.40
CA ALA A 124 -1.70 -12.69 -3.75
C ALA A 124 -2.17 -14.12 -3.50
N SER A 125 -2.70 -14.38 -2.31
CA SER A 125 -3.23 -15.70 -1.94
C SER A 125 -4.43 -16.08 -2.80
N THR A 126 -5.35 -15.14 -3.06
CA THR A 126 -6.53 -15.40 -3.90
C THR A 126 -6.11 -15.68 -5.34
N ALA A 127 -5.32 -14.81 -5.96
CA ALA A 127 -4.86 -15.00 -7.34
C ALA A 127 -3.96 -16.24 -7.49
N GLY A 128 -3.05 -16.45 -6.54
CA GLY A 128 -2.16 -17.60 -6.48
C GLY A 128 -2.91 -18.92 -6.38
N SER A 129 -3.97 -18.97 -5.58
CA SER A 129 -4.82 -20.17 -5.48
C SER A 129 -5.47 -20.56 -6.81
N LEU A 130 -5.68 -19.59 -7.71
CA LEU A 130 -6.27 -19.80 -9.03
C LEU A 130 -5.22 -20.01 -10.11
N SER A 131 -3.96 -19.61 -9.92
CA SER A 131 -2.88 -19.88 -10.86
C SER A 131 -2.16 -21.20 -10.57
N ASP A 132 -2.05 -21.59 -9.30
CA ASP A 132 -1.26 -22.76 -8.89
C ASP A 132 -1.83 -24.08 -9.42
N GLY A 133 -0.91 -25.01 -9.70
CA GLY A 133 -1.19 -26.34 -10.22
C GLY A 133 -2.23 -27.08 -9.36
N GLY A 134 -3.28 -27.55 -10.02
CA GLY A 134 -4.38 -28.29 -9.40
C GLY A 134 -5.16 -29.01 -10.49
N GLN A 135 -5.92 -30.03 -10.10
CA GLN A 135 -6.83 -30.68 -11.05
C GLN A 135 -7.95 -29.70 -11.42
N ALA A 136 -8.50 -29.82 -12.63
CA ALA A 136 -9.50 -28.89 -13.13
C ALA A 136 -10.68 -28.68 -12.16
N GLY A 137 -11.18 -29.75 -11.53
CA GLY A 137 -12.25 -29.67 -10.53
C GLY A 137 -11.88 -28.80 -9.31
N GLU A 138 -10.66 -28.93 -8.78
CA GLU A 138 -10.21 -28.13 -7.63
C GLU A 138 -10.16 -26.64 -7.96
N ILE A 139 -9.79 -26.29 -9.20
CA ILE A 139 -9.70 -24.91 -9.65
C ILE A 139 -11.10 -24.31 -9.82
N LEU A 140 -12.05 -25.09 -10.35
CA LEU A 140 -13.45 -24.67 -10.44
C LEU A 140 -14.07 -24.47 -9.05
N ASP A 141 -13.78 -25.35 -8.10
CA ASP A 141 -14.20 -25.22 -6.70
C ASP A 141 -13.61 -23.95 -6.06
N ARG A 142 -12.33 -23.66 -6.31
CA ARG A 142 -11.67 -22.43 -5.84
C ARG A 142 -12.31 -21.19 -6.44
N ILE A 143 -12.64 -21.18 -7.74
CA ILE A 143 -13.38 -20.07 -8.38
C ILE A 143 -14.72 -19.83 -7.67
N GLY A 144 -15.48 -20.90 -7.40
CA GLY A 144 -16.75 -20.82 -6.68
C GLY A 144 -16.62 -20.33 -5.24
N GLY A 145 -15.45 -20.53 -4.62
CA GLY A 145 -15.13 -20.11 -3.26
C GLY A 145 -14.57 -18.68 -3.12
N ILE A 146 -14.32 -17.96 -4.22
CA ILE A 146 -13.71 -16.62 -4.14
C ILE A 146 -14.65 -15.63 -3.45
N ASN A 147 -14.18 -15.04 -2.35
CA ASN A 147 -14.89 -13.98 -1.66
C ASN A 147 -14.47 -12.58 -2.18
N LEU A 148 -15.02 -12.17 -3.32
CA LEU A 148 -14.73 -10.85 -3.91
C LEU A 148 -15.09 -9.67 -2.98
N LYS A 149 -16.07 -9.88 -2.09
CA LYS A 149 -16.49 -8.86 -1.12
C LYS A 149 -15.42 -8.59 -0.08
N GLU A 150 -14.70 -9.64 0.34
CA GLU A 150 -13.60 -9.52 1.30
C GLU A 150 -12.44 -8.72 0.70
N VAL A 151 -12.01 -9.07 -0.51
CA VAL A 151 -10.98 -8.32 -1.27
C VAL A 151 -11.36 -6.84 -1.42
N ASP A 152 -12.62 -6.54 -1.76
CA ASP A 152 -13.12 -5.17 -1.87
C ASP A 152 -13.13 -4.45 -0.51
N SER A 153 -13.57 -5.13 0.55
CA SER A 153 -13.65 -4.54 1.89
C SER A 153 -12.28 -4.22 2.48
N GLN A 154 -11.30 -5.11 2.27
CA GLN A 154 -9.92 -4.93 2.75
C GLN A 154 -9.24 -3.78 2.00
N HIS A 155 -9.40 -3.73 0.68
CA HIS A 155 -8.88 -2.62 -0.12
C HIS A 155 -9.48 -1.27 0.30
N LYS A 156 -10.80 -1.21 0.57
CA LYS A 156 -11.47 -0.01 1.09
C LYS A 156 -11.01 0.39 2.48
N LEU A 157 -10.68 -0.58 3.34
CA LEU A 157 -10.13 -0.31 4.66
C LEU A 157 -8.75 0.35 4.54
N ALA A 158 -7.85 -0.23 3.75
CA ALA A 158 -6.53 0.33 3.47
C ALA A 158 -6.62 1.76 2.91
N GLY A 159 -7.53 2.00 1.95
CA GLY A 159 -7.75 3.32 1.37
C GLY A 159 -8.21 4.36 2.39
N ARG A 160 -9.11 3.99 3.32
CA ARG A 160 -9.57 4.91 4.38
C ARG A 160 -8.46 5.29 5.34
N VAL A 161 -7.69 4.32 5.84
CA VAL A 161 -6.58 4.58 6.78
C VAL A 161 -5.52 5.47 6.12
N LEU A 162 -5.24 5.24 4.84
CA LEU A 162 -4.32 6.08 4.08
C LEU A 162 -4.85 7.51 3.87
N ASP A 163 -6.13 7.66 3.54
CA ASP A 163 -6.76 8.97 3.31
C ASP A 163 -6.77 9.84 4.58
N GLU A 164 -7.08 9.24 5.73
CA GLU A 164 -7.01 9.91 7.03
C GLU A 164 -5.62 10.50 7.31
N LEU A 165 -4.56 9.76 6.98
CA LEU A 165 -3.18 10.22 7.12
C LEU A 165 -2.85 11.33 6.10
N CYS A 166 -3.30 11.21 4.85
CA CYS A 166 -3.13 12.25 3.84
C CYS A 166 -3.77 13.57 4.27
N ILE A 167 -4.96 13.52 4.88
CA ILE A 167 -5.66 14.67 5.46
C ILE A 167 -4.86 15.25 6.63
N GLU A 168 -4.42 14.44 7.60
CA GLU A 168 -3.63 14.88 8.76
C GLU A 168 -2.36 15.63 8.32
N TYR A 169 -1.65 15.09 7.34
CA TYR A 169 -0.38 15.63 6.86
C TYR A 169 -0.53 16.68 5.75
N LYS A 170 -1.76 17.05 5.38
CA LYS A 170 -2.09 18.05 4.35
C LYS A 170 -1.42 17.76 3.01
N ILE A 171 -1.35 16.49 2.63
CA ILE A 171 -0.98 16.10 1.27
C ILE A 171 -2.22 16.35 0.41
N ARG A 172 -2.33 17.57 -0.14
CA ARG A 172 -3.38 17.92 -1.10
C ARG A 172 -3.11 17.22 -2.43
N ASP A 173 -4.14 16.55 -2.94
CA ASP A 173 -4.21 15.81 -4.20
C ASP A 173 -3.34 14.55 -4.31
N THR A 174 -3.76 13.49 -3.65
CA THR A 174 -3.56 12.12 -4.16
C THR A 174 -4.24 11.91 -5.51
N ALA A 175 -5.24 12.74 -5.87
CA ALA A 175 -5.89 12.75 -7.18
C ALA A 175 -4.94 13.04 -8.36
N VAL A 176 -3.77 13.65 -8.14
CA VAL A 176 -2.80 13.97 -9.21
C VAL A 176 -1.87 12.79 -9.54
N TYR A 177 -1.80 11.76 -8.69
CA TYR A 177 -0.93 10.59 -8.95
C TYR A 177 -1.65 9.38 -9.57
N GLY A 178 -2.99 9.41 -9.69
CA GLY A 178 -3.79 8.32 -10.26
C GLY A 178 -4.51 8.61 -11.59
N GLY A 179 -4.34 9.79 -12.22
CA GLY A 179 -5.26 10.23 -13.29
C GLY A 179 -4.69 11.13 -14.39
N GLY A 180 -3.40 11.11 -14.70
CA GLY A 180 -2.85 12.09 -15.64
C GLY A 180 -1.48 11.80 -16.24
N LEU A 181 -1.27 10.59 -16.77
CA LEU A 181 -0.24 10.33 -17.80
C LEU A 181 -0.93 9.78 -19.06
N TYR A 182 -1.89 10.55 -19.55
CA TYR A 182 -2.31 10.56 -20.96
C TYR A 182 -2.09 11.99 -21.47
N ILE A 183 -0.83 12.31 -21.80
CA ILE A 183 -0.47 13.34 -22.77
C ILE A 183 0.53 12.69 -23.71
#